data_AF-A0A944DN35-F1
#
_entry.id   AF-A0A944DN35-F1
#
_cell.length_a   1.000
_cell.length_b   1.000
_cell.length_c   1.000
_cell.angle_alpha   90.00
_cell.angle_beta   90.00
_cell.angle_gamma   90.00
#
_symmetry.space_group_name_H-M   'P 1'
#
loop_
_entity.id
_entity.type
_entity.pdbx_description
1 polymer ?
#
loop_
_entity_poly.entity_id
_entity_poly.type
_entity_poly.pdbx_seq_one_letter_code
_entity_poly.pdbx_strand_id
1 'polypeptide(L)'
;MLSIEHPYLIPELEKLRIGISHFRKRSDNGHLLVIKAPKEAILTAKLKKEFRFYFAPINYEGSIHRCLITTFHDDEDNPLYIYTPLVEEGFSHQIIDLLSSESFQVHFFDENNRELLGYEAKNLSPSTFIKDSKNYTFGPSSRSYFMFQFDEMRKWFGRRTKKDDQEAIRIVLGTPLFAEDVYFIDMVTPKNIIQKKGRISQSSLEVLEPGESQEMDIACLLCRSFPEDKVYLNPIRLDNDREFVDVLIVSGNQFLLVQAKDSPNTKKILERNFDRKISSIYKALDKAIEQAKGATNYIRSLDLLQLRVGEDVYNFDVKNIIIRNLIITKELFESEHSEYTARLLSASNEIEVPCLALGYTDLHMWTMNLPTPAEFLNAYNGVFGHGFESGIFPLLRFGYAEKNK
;
A
#
# COMPACT_ATOMS: atom_id res chain seq x y z
N MET A 1 21.37 -6.67 7.85
CA MET A 1 20.22 -6.29 6.99
C MET A 1 20.13 -7.30 5.86
N LEU A 2 18.94 -7.88 5.65
CA LEU A 2 18.69 -8.91 4.63
C LEU A 2 19.15 -8.48 3.24
N SER A 3 18.81 -7.25 2.86
CA SER A 3 19.18 -6.65 1.57
C SER A 3 20.70 -6.57 1.35
N ILE A 4 21.48 -6.43 2.42
CA ILE A 4 22.96 -6.35 2.38
C ILE A 4 23.58 -7.75 2.44
N GLU A 5 23.07 -8.62 3.31
CA GLU A 5 23.63 -9.96 3.55
C GLU A 5 23.24 -10.96 2.45
N HIS A 6 22.08 -10.74 1.82
CA HIS A 6 21.49 -11.62 0.81
C HIS A 6 21.00 -10.82 -0.41
N PRO A 7 21.89 -10.09 -1.12
CA PRO A 7 21.50 -9.21 -2.22
C PRO A 7 20.84 -9.94 -3.39
N TYR A 8 21.07 -11.26 -3.52
CA TYR A 8 20.39 -12.10 -4.52
C TYR A 8 18.87 -12.20 -4.32
N LEU A 9 18.34 -11.83 -3.15
CA LEU A 9 16.90 -11.79 -2.88
C LEU A 9 16.24 -10.51 -3.36
N ILE A 10 16.99 -9.44 -3.63
CA ILE A 10 16.45 -8.12 -4.01
C ILE A 10 15.45 -8.21 -5.18
N PRO A 11 15.72 -8.92 -6.29
CA PRO A 11 14.75 -9.00 -7.39
C PRO A 11 13.42 -9.66 -7.00
N GLU A 12 13.42 -10.55 -6.01
CA GLU A 12 12.19 -11.18 -5.50
C GLU A 12 11.48 -10.28 -4.49
N LEU A 13 12.24 -9.54 -3.67
CA LEU A 13 11.71 -8.53 -2.76
C LEU A 13 11.03 -7.38 -3.52
N GLU A 14 11.57 -6.98 -4.66
CA GLU A 14 10.99 -5.94 -5.52
C GLU A 14 9.64 -6.37 -6.13
N LYS A 15 9.47 -7.65 -6.45
CA LYS A 15 8.22 -8.22 -6.98
C LYS A 15 7.17 -8.46 -5.91
N LEU A 16 7.57 -8.50 -4.63
CA LEU A 16 6.66 -8.73 -3.52
C LEU A 16 5.65 -7.58 -3.44
N ARG A 17 4.37 -7.90 -3.33
CA ARG A 17 3.30 -6.92 -3.05
C ARG A 17 3.18 -6.72 -1.54
N ILE A 18 2.22 -5.94 -1.06
CA ILE A 18 1.83 -6.05 0.36
C ILE A 18 1.47 -7.50 0.65
N GLY A 19 2.08 -8.08 1.68
CA GLY A 19 2.05 -9.51 1.88
C GLY A 19 3.24 -10.02 2.69
N ILE A 20 3.30 -11.35 2.80
CA ILE A 20 4.44 -12.03 3.39
C ILE A 20 5.11 -12.93 2.35
N SER A 21 6.39 -13.22 2.55
CA SER A 21 7.15 -14.19 1.77
C SER A 21 8.08 -14.98 2.68
N HIS A 22 8.40 -16.21 2.26
CA HIS A 22 9.32 -17.09 2.97
C HIS A 22 10.57 -17.32 2.14
N PHE A 23 11.73 -17.24 2.79
CA PHE A 23 13.00 -17.66 2.23
C PHE A 23 13.78 -18.55 3.22
N ARG A 24 14.74 -19.29 2.69
CA ARG A 24 15.70 -20.08 3.47
C ARG A 24 17.07 -19.40 3.43
N LYS A 25 17.74 -19.30 4.58
CA LYS A 25 19.14 -18.90 4.65
C LYS A 25 20.02 -19.93 3.94
N ARG A 26 20.98 -19.47 3.14
CA ARG A 26 21.93 -20.40 2.48
C ARG A 26 22.93 -21.03 3.44
N SER A 27 23.24 -20.38 4.56
CA SER A 27 24.28 -20.79 5.50
C SER A 27 23.89 -22.00 6.34
N ASP A 28 22.67 -22.00 6.87
CA ASP A 28 22.20 -22.93 7.89
C ASP A 28 20.78 -23.44 7.62
N ASN A 29 20.20 -23.09 6.46
CA ASN A 29 18.81 -23.38 6.11
C ASN A 29 17.78 -22.82 7.11
N GLY A 30 18.14 -21.80 7.90
CA GLY A 30 17.20 -21.11 8.80
C GLY A 30 16.05 -20.40 8.05
N HIS A 31 14.92 -20.21 8.73
CA HIS A 31 13.75 -19.53 8.16
C HIS A 31 13.94 -18.01 8.18
N LEU A 32 13.60 -17.38 7.06
CA LEU A 32 13.48 -15.94 6.88
C LEU A 32 12.04 -15.62 6.48
N LEU A 33 11.35 -14.84 7.31
CA LEU A 33 10.06 -14.25 7.01
C LEU A 33 10.29 -12.82 6.52
N VAL A 34 9.78 -12.51 5.34
CA VAL A 34 9.72 -11.13 4.84
C VAL A 34 8.28 -10.68 4.95
N ILE A 35 8.05 -9.52 5.55
CA ILE A 35 6.74 -8.88 5.61
C ILE A 35 6.85 -7.54 4.89
N LYS A 36 6.11 -7.38 3.80
CA LYS A 36 5.93 -6.08 3.17
C LYS A 36 4.60 -5.48 3.62
N ALA A 37 4.69 -4.35 4.31
CA ALA A 37 3.58 -3.77 5.05
C ALA A 37 3.67 -2.24 5.04
N PRO A 38 2.55 -1.54 5.24
CA PRO A 38 2.56 -0.09 5.42
C PRO A 38 3.33 0.29 6.70
N LYS A 39 3.91 1.50 6.73
CA LYS A 39 4.79 1.96 7.84
C LYS A 39 4.08 1.95 9.20
N GLU A 40 2.76 2.06 9.23
CA GLU A 40 1.93 2.01 10.44
C GLU A 40 1.95 0.61 11.05
N ALA A 41 1.83 -0.42 10.21
CA ALA A 41 1.90 -1.81 10.64
C ALA A 41 3.31 -2.17 11.13
N ILE A 42 4.34 -1.71 10.42
CA ILE A 42 5.74 -1.91 10.81
C ILE A 42 6.05 -1.21 12.15
N LEU A 43 5.59 0.04 12.32
CA LEU A 43 5.78 0.78 13.57
C LEU A 43 5.01 0.14 14.71
N THR A 44 3.80 -0.36 14.46
CA THR A 44 3.02 -1.11 15.45
C THR A 44 3.75 -2.36 15.90
N ALA A 45 4.32 -3.13 14.98
CA ALA A 45 5.13 -4.31 15.30
C ALA A 45 6.33 -3.93 16.20
N LYS A 46 7.05 -2.85 15.88
CA LYS A 46 8.15 -2.32 16.69
C LYS A 46 7.70 -1.96 18.11
N LEU A 47 6.61 -1.21 18.23
CA LEU A 47 6.13 -0.67 19.51
C LEU A 47 5.55 -1.76 20.42
N LYS A 48 4.84 -2.73 19.84
CA LYS A 48 4.23 -3.84 20.57
C LYS A 48 5.19 -5.01 20.76
N LYS A 49 6.29 -5.05 20.01
CA LYS A 49 7.23 -6.18 19.91
C LYS A 49 6.51 -7.50 19.61
N GLU A 50 5.40 -7.44 18.89
CA GLU A 50 4.65 -8.61 18.45
C GLU A 50 3.79 -8.32 17.22
N PHE A 51 3.40 -9.40 16.54
CA PHE A 51 2.32 -9.43 15.56
C PHE A 51 1.68 -10.83 15.61
N ARG A 52 0.51 -11.03 14.96
CA ARG A 52 -0.21 -12.30 15.05
C ARG A 52 -0.59 -12.87 13.69
N PHE A 53 -0.72 -14.19 13.62
CA PHE A 53 -1.27 -14.92 12.48
C PHE A 53 -2.58 -15.61 12.85
N TYR A 54 -3.60 -15.41 12.03
CA TYR A 54 -4.87 -16.11 12.11
C TYR A 54 -4.98 -17.07 10.93
N PHE A 55 -5.27 -18.33 11.22
CA PHE A 55 -5.61 -19.35 10.21
C PHE A 55 -7.12 -19.48 10.11
N ALA A 56 -7.73 -18.54 9.38
CA ALA A 56 -9.17 -18.44 9.26
C ALA A 56 -9.73 -19.62 8.44
N PRO A 57 -10.78 -20.30 8.93
CA PRO A 57 -11.48 -21.32 8.16
C PRO A 57 -12.46 -20.67 7.17
N ILE A 58 -12.41 -21.10 5.91
CA ILE A 58 -13.34 -20.70 4.85
C ILE A 58 -13.94 -21.94 4.20
N ASN A 59 -15.23 -21.89 3.88
CA ASN A 59 -15.94 -23.01 3.27
C ASN A 59 -16.02 -22.81 1.75
N TYR A 60 -15.28 -23.60 0.99
CA TYR A 60 -15.31 -23.59 -0.47
C TYR A 60 -15.79 -24.94 -0.98
N GLU A 61 -16.90 -24.95 -1.73
CA GLU A 61 -17.47 -26.17 -2.33
C GLU A 61 -17.70 -27.31 -1.33
N GLY A 62 -18.06 -26.98 -0.08
CA GLY A 62 -18.33 -27.94 0.99
C GLY A 62 -17.10 -28.42 1.77
N SER A 63 -15.91 -27.94 1.42
CA SER A 63 -14.65 -28.24 2.11
C SER A 63 -14.15 -27.03 2.90
N ILE A 64 -13.57 -27.27 4.09
CA ILE A 64 -13.01 -26.19 4.93
C ILE A 64 -11.54 -26.03 4.60
N HIS A 65 -11.20 -24.91 3.97
CA HIS A 65 -9.82 -24.52 3.68
C HIS A 65 -9.33 -23.48 4.68
N ARG A 66 -8.01 -23.32 4.80
CA ARG A 66 -7.37 -22.30 5.64
C ARG A 66 -6.81 -21.17 4.80
N CYS A 67 -6.99 -19.95 5.29
CA CYS A 67 -6.37 -18.75 4.76
C CYS A 67 -5.66 -17.98 5.88
N LEU A 68 -4.73 -17.10 5.51
CA LEU A 68 -3.84 -16.45 6.48
C LEU A 68 -4.09 -14.96 6.58
N ILE A 69 -4.31 -14.50 7.80
CA ILE A 69 -4.41 -13.07 8.13
C ILE A 69 -3.27 -12.74 9.08
N THR A 70 -2.43 -11.79 8.69
CA THR A 70 -1.38 -11.24 9.56
C THR A 70 -1.89 -9.94 10.17
N THR A 71 -1.78 -9.75 11.48
CA THR A 71 -2.34 -8.58 12.16
C THR A 71 -1.31 -7.85 13.02
N PHE A 72 -1.47 -6.54 13.11
CA PHE A 72 -0.70 -5.61 13.93
C PHE A 72 -1.68 -4.80 14.78
N HIS A 73 -1.68 -5.05 16.09
CA HIS A 73 -2.69 -4.52 17.01
C HIS A 73 -2.33 -3.10 17.48
N ASP A 74 -2.54 -2.12 16.61
CA ASP A 74 -2.50 -0.70 16.95
C ASP A 74 -3.77 -0.29 17.72
N ASP A 75 -4.90 -0.81 17.27
CA ASP A 75 -6.20 -0.88 17.96
C ASP A 75 -6.57 -2.36 18.18
N GLU A 76 -7.13 -2.69 19.35
CA GLU A 76 -7.45 -4.10 19.67
C GLU A 76 -8.65 -4.62 18.86
N ASP A 77 -9.63 -3.75 18.59
CA ASP A 77 -10.86 -4.11 17.89
C ASP A 77 -10.71 -3.96 16.37
N ASN A 78 -9.84 -3.06 15.91
CA ASN A 78 -9.61 -2.76 14.49
C ASN A 78 -8.11 -2.76 14.16
N PRO A 79 -7.39 -3.89 14.35
CA PRO A 79 -5.97 -3.94 14.06
C PRO A 79 -5.71 -3.75 12.57
N LEU A 80 -4.55 -3.19 12.24
CA LEU A 80 -4.02 -3.26 10.87
C LEU A 80 -3.81 -4.74 10.48
N TYR A 81 -4.12 -5.09 9.23
CA TYR A 81 -4.04 -6.47 8.77
C TYR A 81 -3.56 -6.61 7.33
N ILE A 82 -3.02 -7.79 7.01
CA ILE A 82 -2.61 -8.21 5.68
C ILE A 82 -3.26 -9.56 5.38
N TYR A 83 -3.97 -9.63 4.26
CA TYR A 83 -4.51 -10.88 3.75
C TYR A 83 -3.48 -11.59 2.87
N THR A 84 -3.14 -12.82 3.26
CA THR A 84 -2.29 -13.71 2.48
C THR A 84 -3.10 -14.94 2.08
N PRO A 85 -3.57 -15.03 0.82
CA PRO A 85 -4.24 -16.23 0.35
C PRO A 85 -3.30 -17.44 0.42
N LEU A 86 -3.83 -18.56 0.90
CA LEU A 86 -3.11 -19.84 0.92
C LEU A 86 -3.77 -20.79 -0.09
N VAL A 87 -2.97 -21.38 -0.96
CA VAL A 87 -3.40 -22.37 -1.97
C VAL A 87 -2.53 -23.61 -1.88
N GLU A 88 -2.94 -24.71 -2.51
CA GLU A 88 -2.21 -25.98 -2.51
C GLU A 88 -0.94 -25.90 -3.39
N GLU A 89 0.00 -25.07 -2.97
CA GLU A 89 1.30 -24.80 -3.59
C GLU A 89 2.40 -24.72 -2.52
N GLY A 90 3.67 -24.72 -2.97
CA GLY A 90 4.84 -24.76 -2.09
C GLY A 90 4.88 -23.64 -1.04
N PHE A 91 4.38 -22.44 -1.37
CA PHE A 91 4.37 -21.30 -0.44
C PHE A 91 3.54 -21.56 0.83
N SER A 92 2.35 -22.14 0.70
CA SER A 92 1.50 -22.40 1.88
C SER A 92 2.16 -23.39 2.84
N HIS A 93 2.76 -24.45 2.30
CA HIS A 93 3.51 -25.44 3.08
C HIS A 93 4.76 -24.86 3.71
N GLN A 94 5.45 -23.94 3.03
CA GLN A 94 6.58 -23.18 3.57
C GLN A 94 6.19 -22.32 4.78
N ILE A 95 5.00 -21.70 4.76
CA ILE A 95 4.47 -20.96 5.91
C ILE A 95 4.16 -21.90 7.08
N ILE A 96 3.57 -23.07 6.83
CA ILE A 96 3.36 -24.08 7.89
C ILE A 96 4.69 -24.51 8.51
N ASP A 97 5.70 -24.80 7.69
CA ASP A 97 7.02 -25.20 8.13
C ASP A 97 7.70 -24.09 8.96
N LEU A 98 7.61 -22.84 8.50
CA LEU A 98 8.11 -21.67 9.23
C LEU A 98 7.45 -21.54 10.61
N LEU A 99 6.12 -21.58 10.66
CA LEU A 99 5.37 -21.42 11.91
C LEU A 99 5.44 -22.65 12.80
N SER A 100 5.90 -23.80 12.30
CA SER A 100 6.22 -24.96 13.12
C SER A 100 7.55 -24.80 13.87
N SER A 101 8.38 -23.83 13.47
CA SER A 101 9.66 -23.53 14.14
C SER A 101 9.46 -22.65 15.38
N GLU A 102 10.25 -22.89 16.43
CA GLU A 102 10.26 -22.05 17.64
C GLU A 102 10.77 -20.64 17.37
N SER A 103 11.72 -20.49 16.44
CA SER A 103 12.35 -19.21 16.12
C SER A 103 12.69 -19.09 14.64
N PHE A 104 12.65 -17.86 14.13
CA PHE A 104 13.03 -17.50 12.77
C PHE A 104 13.37 -16.01 12.72
N GLN A 105 13.99 -15.55 11.63
CA GLN A 105 14.21 -14.12 11.42
C GLN A 105 13.04 -13.50 10.67
N VAL A 106 12.63 -12.29 11.07
CA VAL A 106 11.62 -11.51 10.36
C VAL A 106 12.21 -10.18 9.90
N HIS A 107 11.95 -9.80 8.66
CA HIS A 107 12.38 -8.53 8.06
C HIS A 107 11.17 -7.78 7.52
N PHE A 108 11.06 -6.51 7.87
CA PHE A 108 9.95 -5.64 7.48
C PHE A 108 10.38 -4.68 6.40
N PHE A 109 9.62 -4.66 5.31
CA PHE A 109 9.82 -3.78 4.16
C PHE A 109 8.59 -2.91 3.95
N ASP A 110 8.80 -1.66 3.54
CA ASP A 110 7.70 -0.80 3.10
C ASP A 110 7.38 -0.96 1.61
N GLU A 111 6.40 -0.20 1.13
CA GLU A 111 5.92 -0.18 -0.25
C GLU A 111 7.00 0.16 -1.28
N ASN A 112 8.08 0.83 -0.86
CA ASN A 112 9.25 1.21 -1.66
C ASN A 112 10.46 0.30 -1.44
N ASN A 113 10.27 -0.88 -0.85
CA ASN A 113 11.29 -1.91 -0.64
C ASN A 113 12.41 -1.50 0.32
N ARG A 114 12.16 -0.56 1.24
CA ARG A 114 13.13 -0.18 2.26
C ARG A 114 13.00 -1.12 3.46
N GLU A 115 14.10 -1.75 3.86
CA GLU A 115 14.15 -2.68 4.99
C GLU A 115 14.17 -1.91 6.32
N LEU A 116 13.00 -1.58 6.86
CA LEU A 116 12.87 -0.68 8.01
C LEU A 116 13.18 -1.36 9.34
N LEU A 117 12.96 -2.67 9.46
CA LEU A 117 13.23 -3.43 10.69
C LEU A 117 13.66 -4.87 10.38
N GLY A 118 14.42 -5.47 11.29
CA GLY A 118 14.71 -6.89 11.30
C GLY A 118 14.84 -7.41 12.72
N TYR A 119 14.31 -8.61 13.00
CA TYR A 119 14.31 -9.21 14.33
C TYR A 119 14.55 -10.72 14.28
N GLU A 120 15.20 -11.23 15.32
CA GLU A 120 14.94 -12.61 15.75
C GLU A 120 13.54 -12.67 16.35
N ALA A 121 12.70 -13.56 15.81
CA ALA A 121 11.31 -13.74 16.21
C ALA A 121 11.10 -15.12 16.81
N LYS A 122 10.12 -15.22 17.72
CA LYS A 122 9.72 -16.49 18.34
C LYS A 122 8.23 -16.75 18.13
N ASN A 123 7.90 -17.96 17.70
CA ASN A 123 6.54 -18.47 17.85
C ASN A 123 6.38 -18.99 19.28
N LEU A 124 5.39 -18.49 20.02
CA LEU A 124 5.14 -18.92 21.40
C LEU A 124 4.42 -20.28 21.50
N SER A 125 3.79 -20.75 20.42
CA SER A 125 2.95 -21.95 20.42
C SER A 125 3.23 -22.92 19.25
N PRO A 126 4.49 -23.25 18.91
CA PRO A 126 4.80 -24.05 17.73
C PRO A 126 4.29 -25.49 17.85
N SER A 127 4.32 -26.10 19.04
CA SER A 127 3.80 -27.46 19.26
C SER A 127 2.29 -27.57 19.06
N THR A 128 1.53 -26.58 19.54
CA THR A 128 0.08 -26.47 19.29
C THR A 128 -0.16 -26.30 17.79
N PHE A 129 0.58 -25.41 17.14
CA PHE A 129 0.45 -25.17 15.71
C PHE A 129 0.76 -26.41 14.86
N ILE A 130 1.80 -27.18 15.20
CA ILE A 130 2.13 -28.46 14.54
C ILE A 130 0.97 -29.45 14.65
N LYS A 131 0.28 -29.48 15.80
CA LYS A 131 -0.88 -30.37 15.98
C LYS A 131 -2.06 -29.94 15.11
N ASP A 132 -2.34 -28.64 15.07
CA ASP A 132 -3.51 -28.10 14.37
C ASP A 132 -3.32 -28.12 12.85
N SER A 133 -2.12 -27.80 12.38
CA SER A 133 -1.77 -27.72 10.95
C SER A 133 -1.87 -29.05 10.20
N LYS A 134 -1.84 -30.20 10.90
CA LYS A 134 -2.08 -31.52 10.29
C LYS A 134 -3.45 -31.65 9.61
N ASN A 135 -4.42 -30.86 10.05
CA ASN A 135 -5.78 -30.86 9.51
C ASN A 135 -6.04 -29.67 8.57
N TYR A 136 -5.01 -28.87 8.26
CA TYR A 136 -5.19 -27.74 7.37
C TYR A 136 -5.21 -28.24 5.93
N THR A 137 -6.16 -27.71 5.17
CA THR A 137 -6.25 -27.94 3.74
C THR A 137 -6.26 -26.60 3.03
N PHE A 138 -5.71 -26.56 1.82
CA PHE A 138 -5.67 -25.35 1.00
C PHE A 138 -6.43 -25.61 -0.29
N GLY A 139 -7.05 -24.56 -0.83
CA GLY A 139 -7.79 -24.70 -2.08
C GLY A 139 -6.92 -24.57 -3.34
N PRO A 140 -7.55 -24.66 -4.52
CA PRO A 140 -6.83 -24.69 -5.79
C PRO A 140 -6.17 -23.35 -6.12
N SER A 141 -5.06 -23.39 -6.86
CA SER A 141 -4.45 -22.18 -7.43
C SER A 141 -5.22 -21.72 -8.67
N SER A 142 -6.31 -20.97 -8.45
CA SER A 142 -7.15 -20.42 -9.51
C SER A 142 -7.62 -19.01 -9.18
N ARG A 143 -7.81 -18.18 -10.22
CA ARG A 143 -8.25 -16.79 -10.03
C ARG A 143 -9.59 -16.70 -9.29
N SER A 144 -10.55 -17.56 -9.63
CA SER A 144 -11.85 -17.59 -8.97
C SER A 144 -11.73 -17.91 -7.48
N TYR A 145 -10.85 -18.85 -7.12
CA TYR A 145 -10.62 -19.20 -5.73
C TYR A 145 -9.91 -18.08 -4.96
N PHE A 146 -8.90 -17.41 -5.54
CA PHE A 146 -8.26 -16.27 -4.90
C PHE A 146 -9.25 -15.12 -4.60
N MET A 147 -10.14 -14.81 -5.55
CA MET A 147 -11.18 -13.79 -5.35
C MET A 147 -12.15 -14.21 -4.23
N PHE A 148 -12.58 -15.48 -4.23
CA PHE A 148 -13.42 -16.04 -3.18
C PHE A 148 -12.76 -15.97 -1.80
N GLN A 149 -11.50 -16.40 -1.68
CA GLN A 149 -10.76 -16.36 -0.42
C GLN A 149 -10.71 -14.96 0.16
N PHE A 150 -10.41 -13.96 -0.67
CA PHE A 150 -10.29 -12.57 -0.22
C PHE A 150 -11.60 -12.05 0.40
N ASP A 151 -12.75 -12.39 -0.21
CA ASP A 151 -14.07 -12.03 0.34
C ASP A 151 -14.37 -12.72 1.66
N GLU A 152 -14.13 -14.02 1.72
CA GLU A 152 -14.42 -14.80 2.92
C GLU A 152 -13.48 -14.46 4.08
N MET A 153 -12.21 -14.14 3.80
CA MET A 153 -11.25 -13.64 4.79
C MET A 153 -11.75 -12.37 5.46
N ARG A 154 -12.21 -11.39 4.68
CA ARG A 154 -12.75 -10.13 5.19
C ARG A 154 -13.99 -10.36 6.05
N LYS A 155 -14.94 -11.15 5.54
CA LYS A 155 -16.18 -11.47 6.26
C LYS A 155 -15.89 -12.20 7.57
N TRP A 156 -14.98 -13.16 7.56
CA TRP A 156 -14.61 -13.91 8.75
C TRP A 156 -13.91 -13.01 9.77
N PHE A 157 -12.91 -12.22 9.34
CA PHE A 157 -12.13 -11.39 10.24
C PHE A 157 -12.93 -10.25 10.87
N GLY A 158 -13.88 -9.67 10.11
CA GLY A 158 -14.83 -8.69 10.64
C GLY A 158 -15.83 -9.26 11.64
N ARG A 159 -15.91 -10.60 11.78
CA ARG A 159 -16.78 -11.32 12.73
C ARG A 159 -15.99 -12.11 13.77
N ARG A 160 -14.67 -11.91 13.83
CA ARG A 160 -13.80 -12.64 14.77
C ARG A 160 -14.27 -12.40 16.21
N THR A 161 -14.03 -13.41 17.04
CA THR A 161 -14.39 -13.42 18.45
C THR A 161 -13.14 -13.35 19.33
N LYS A 162 -13.33 -13.08 20.62
CA LYS A 162 -12.23 -13.16 21.61
C LYS A 162 -11.54 -14.53 21.63
N LYS A 163 -12.26 -15.60 21.28
CA LYS A 163 -11.69 -16.94 21.18
C LYS A 163 -10.73 -17.01 20.00
N ASP A 164 -11.11 -16.47 18.85
CA ASP A 164 -10.24 -16.42 17.66
C ASP A 164 -8.96 -15.61 17.97
N ASP A 165 -9.07 -14.52 18.72
CA ASP A 165 -7.91 -13.71 19.14
C ASP A 165 -6.97 -14.46 20.12
N GLN A 166 -7.53 -15.33 20.98
CA GLN A 166 -6.74 -16.17 21.89
C GLN A 166 -6.05 -17.34 21.16
N GLU A 167 -6.68 -17.85 20.11
CA GLU A 167 -6.16 -18.95 19.28
C GLU A 167 -5.18 -18.46 18.21
N ALA A 168 -5.10 -17.15 17.97
CA ALA A 168 -4.14 -16.56 17.05
C ALA A 168 -2.70 -16.87 17.45
N ILE A 169 -1.86 -17.18 16.45
CA ILE A 169 -0.45 -17.50 16.67
C ILE A 169 0.29 -16.20 16.93
N ARG A 170 0.82 -16.05 18.14
CA ARG A 170 1.56 -14.86 18.56
C ARG A 170 3.03 -15.01 18.21
N ILE A 171 3.53 -14.07 17.42
CA ILE A 171 4.96 -13.94 17.10
C ILE A 171 5.54 -12.80 17.91
N VAL A 172 6.50 -13.12 18.79
CA VAL A 172 7.19 -12.14 19.62
C VAL A 172 8.50 -11.73 18.94
N LEU A 173 8.72 -10.42 18.83
CA LEU A 173 9.95 -9.83 18.33
C LEU A 173 10.96 -9.71 19.46
N GLY A 174 12.06 -10.44 19.35
CA GLY A 174 13.15 -10.45 20.32
C GLY A 174 14.23 -9.42 19.97
N THR A 175 15.45 -9.92 19.73
CA THR A 175 16.61 -9.07 19.49
C THR A 175 16.56 -8.48 18.07
N PRO A 176 16.78 -7.15 17.91
CA PRO A 176 16.93 -6.55 16.60
C PRO A 176 18.14 -7.11 15.84
N LEU A 177 17.99 -7.33 14.53
CA LEU A 177 19.06 -7.80 13.63
C LEU A 177 19.98 -6.65 13.17
N PHE A 178 19.52 -5.42 13.28
CA PHE A 178 20.25 -4.19 13.01
C PHE A 178 19.60 -3.03 13.78
N ALA A 179 20.19 -1.84 13.72
CA ALA A 179 19.66 -0.64 14.38
C ALA A 179 18.21 -0.34 13.94
N GLU A 180 17.35 0.08 14.87
CA GLU A 180 15.92 0.31 14.59
C GLU A 180 15.60 1.75 14.16
N ASP A 181 16.59 2.62 14.22
CA ASP A 181 16.58 4.05 13.84
C ASP A 181 17.31 4.26 12.51
N VAL A 182 17.02 3.40 11.53
CA VAL A 182 17.58 3.53 10.18
C VAL A 182 16.98 4.74 9.48
N TYR A 183 17.87 5.53 8.90
CA TYR A 183 17.53 6.60 7.95
C TYR A 183 17.93 6.18 6.56
N PHE A 184 16.95 6.11 5.66
CA PHE A 184 17.17 5.89 4.24
C PHE A 184 17.36 7.25 3.56
N ILE A 185 18.48 7.37 2.85
CA ILE A 185 18.82 8.52 2.02
C ILE A 185 18.85 7.99 0.59
N ASP A 186 17.76 8.21 -0.14
CA ASP A 186 17.69 7.82 -1.54
C ASP A 186 18.43 8.86 -2.37
N MET A 187 19.72 8.61 -2.62
CA MET A 187 20.61 9.45 -3.44
C MET A 187 20.44 9.20 -4.94
N VAL A 188 19.81 8.07 -5.30
CA VAL A 188 19.35 7.77 -6.66
C VAL A 188 17.86 8.03 -6.67
N THR A 189 17.47 9.30 -6.69
CA THR A 189 16.16 9.66 -7.24
C THR A 189 16.09 9.01 -8.63
N PRO A 190 14.97 8.39 -9.05
CA PRO A 190 14.84 7.92 -10.43
C PRO A 190 15.37 9.01 -11.35
N LYS A 191 16.31 8.68 -12.25
CA LYS A 191 17.15 9.65 -12.98
C LYS A 191 16.33 10.73 -13.67
N ASN A 192 15.02 10.54 -13.85
CA ASN A 192 14.13 11.39 -14.59
C ASN A 192 12.87 11.85 -13.82
N ILE A 193 12.79 11.76 -12.47
CA ILE A 193 11.95 12.73 -11.73
C ILE A 193 12.67 14.06 -11.91
N ILE A 194 12.15 14.91 -12.80
CA ILE A 194 12.88 16.07 -13.31
C ILE A 194 13.17 17.06 -12.17
N GLN A 195 14.35 16.97 -11.56
CA GLN A 195 14.83 17.88 -10.53
C GLN A 195 16.34 18.07 -10.69
N LYS A 196 16.76 19.17 -11.32
CA LYS A 196 18.18 19.47 -11.59
C LYS A 196 19.06 19.67 -10.35
N LYS A 197 18.49 19.73 -9.15
CA LYS A 197 19.22 19.68 -7.88
C LYS A 197 18.66 18.53 -7.06
N GLY A 198 19.46 17.47 -6.94
CA GLY A 198 19.08 16.22 -6.29
C GLY A 198 18.42 16.49 -4.94
N ARG A 199 17.11 16.26 -4.87
CA ARG A 199 16.45 16.09 -3.59
C ARG A 199 16.85 14.72 -3.06
N ILE A 200 17.59 14.75 -1.96
CA ILE A 200 17.76 13.61 -1.08
C ILE A 200 16.37 13.33 -0.51
N SER A 201 15.77 12.18 -0.85
CA SER A 201 14.61 11.71 -0.08
C SER A 201 15.13 11.14 1.23
N GLN A 202 14.53 11.56 2.33
CA GLN A 202 14.79 11.01 3.65
C GLN A 202 13.58 10.23 4.11
N SER A 203 13.78 8.96 4.46
CA SER A 203 12.72 8.13 5.01
C SER A 203 13.20 7.41 6.25
N SER A 204 12.37 7.46 7.29
CA SER A 204 12.49 6.70 8.52
C SER A 204 11.15 6.06 8.83
N LEU A 205 11.16 5.08 9.73
CA LEU A 205 9.94 4.43 10.19
C LEU A 205 9.06 5.41 10.97
N GLU A 206 9.65 6.19 11.88
CA GLU A 206 8.95 7.23 12.64
C GLU A 206 9.08 8.58 11.92
N VAL A 207 7.94 9.23 11.64
CA VAL A 207 7.87 10.49 10.88
C VAL A 207 7.10 11.51 11.72
N LEU A 208 7.78 12.58 12.12
CA LEU A 208 7.21 13.68 12.91
C LEU A 208 6.54 14.72 12.02
N GLU A 209 7.22 15.11 10.94
CA GLU A 209 6.76 16.10 9.95
C GLU A 209 6.43 15.37 8.64
N PRO A 210 5.14 15.18 8.33
CA PRO A 210 4.70 14.48 7.14
C PRO A 210 4.66 15.41 5.93
N GLY A 211 4.66 14.85 4.70
CA GLY A 211 4.52 15.64 3.46
C GLY A 211 5.58 15.31 2.41
N GLU A 212 6.72 16.01 2.42
CA GLU A 212 7.71 15.97 1.33
C GLU A 212 8.23 14.55 1.01
N SER A 213 8.44 13.72 2.05
CA SER A 213 8.90 12.34 1.85
C SER A 213 7.82 11.43 1.27
N GLN A 214 6.55 11.65 1.62
CA GLN A 214 5.43 10.87 1.07
C GLN A 214 5.17 11.22 -0.40
N GLU A 215 5.27 12.49 -0.78
CA GLU A 215 5.05 12.91 -2.17
C GLU A 215 6.09 12.28 -3.11
N MET A 216 7.36 12.22 -2.68
CA MET A 216 8.41 11.49 -3.38
C MET A 216 8.12 9.98 -3.44
N ASP A 217 7.71 9.39 -2.32
CA ASP A 217 7.32 7.98 -2.25
C ASP A 217 6.18 7.65 -3.24
N ILE A 218 5.17 8.51 -3.34
CA ILE A 218 4.06 8.41 -4.30
C ILE A 218 4.56 8.51 -5.74
N ALA A 219 5.44 9.48 -6.03
CA ALA A 219 6.03 9.62 -7.36
C ALA A 219 6.83 8.36 -7.77
N CYS A 220 7.59 7.78 -6.85
CA CYS A 220 8.32 6.51 -7.06
C CYS A 220 7.37 5.34 -7.36
N LEU A 221 6.23 5.23 -6.67
CA LEU A 221 5.21 4.24 -6.99
C LEU A 221 4.64 4.45 -8.40
N LEU A 222 4.27 5.69 -8.74
CA LEU A 222 3.71 6.04 -10.04
C LEU A 222 4.69 5.76 -11.20
N CYS A 223 6.00 5.89 -10.97
CA CYS A 223 7.03 5.55 -11.97
C CYS A 223 7.06 4.05 -12.35
N ARG A 224 6.36 3.17 -11.61
CA ARG A 224 6.20 1.76 -12.00
C ARG A 224 5.17 1.58 -13.11
N SER A 225 4.22 2.51 -13.23
CA SER A 225 3.16 2.51 -14.23
C SER A 225 3.40 3.53 -15.34
N PHE A 226 4.05 4.65 -15.03
CA PHE A 226 4.27 5.74 -15.95
C PHE A 226 5.76 5.95 -16.20
N PRO A 227 6.19 6.18 -17.45
CA PRO A 227 7.56 6.57 -17.73
C PRO A 227 7.95 7.80 -16.91
N GLU A 228 9.15 7.80 -16.36
CA GLU A 228 9.62 8.84 -15.44
C GLU A 228 9.56 10.25 -16.06
N ASP A 229 9.83 10.39 -17.37
CA ASP A 229 9.76 11.67 -18.11
C ASP A 229 8.34 12.25 -18.21
N LYS A 230 7.34 11.51 -17.74
CA LYS A 230 5.93 11.91 -17.66
C LYS A 230 5.47 12.27 -16.25
N VAL A 231 6.31 12.10 -15.23
CA VAL A 231 5.96 12.30 -13.82
C VAL A 231 6.69 13.53 -13.27
N TYR A 232 5.91 14.55 -12.90
CA TYR A 232 6.40 15.84 -12.41
C TYR A 232 6.02 16.00 -10.94
N LEU A 233 7.02 15.95 -10.06
CA LEU A 233 6.85 16.12 -8.60
C LEU A 233 6.96 17.60 -8.20
N ASN A 234 6.00 18.08 -7.41
CA ASN A 234 5.86 19.46 -6.92
C ASN A 234 6.03 20.55 -8.01
N PRO A 235 5.33 20.48 -9.17
CA PRO A 235 5.41 21.54 -10.18
C PRO A 235 4.92 22.88 -9.64
N ILE A 236 5.72 23.93 -9.83
CA ILE A 236 5.43 25.28 -9.39
C ILE A 236 4.86 26.11 -10.54
N ARG A 237 3.78 26.86 -10.30
CA ARG A 237 3.21 27.78 -11.29
C ARG A 237 4.09 29.00 -11.46
N LEU A 238 4.33 29.41 -12.69
CA LEU A 238 5.14 30.60 -12.98
C LEU A 238 4.43 31.93 -12.67
N ASP A 239 3.10 31.93 -12.60
CA ASP A 239 2.32 33.15 -12.41
C ASP A 239 2.28 33.65 -10.96
N ASN A 240 2.42 32.76 -9.98
CA ASN A 240 2.32 33.10 -8.56
C ASN A 240 3.30 32.36 -7.63
N ASP A 241 4.20 31.56 -8.21
CA ASP A 241 5.21 30.75 -7.50
C ASP A 241 4.62 29.79 -6.45
N ARG A 242 3.34 29.42 -6.59
CA ARG A 242 2.69 28.40 -5.77
C ARG A 242 2.77 27.06 -6.46
N GLU A 243 2.87 26.01 -5.64
CA GLU A 243 2.71 24.65 -6.12
C GLU A 243 1.35 24.46 -6.80
N PHE A 244 1.37 23.77 -7.93
CA PHE A 244 0.19 23.48 -8.72
C PHE A 244 -0.55 22.25 -8.18
N VAL A 245 0.18 21.14 -8.04
CA VAL A 245 -0.27 19.85 -7.50
C VAL A 245 0.93 19.14 -6.87
N ASP A 246 0.69 18.13 -6.03
CA ASP A 246 1.76 17.35 -5.42
C ASP A 246 2.50 16.51 -6.48
N VAL A 247 1.76 15.81 -7.35
CA VAL A 247 2.34 15.14 -8.54
C VAL A 247 1.46 15.37 -9.77
N LEU A 248 2.06 15.72 -10.89
CA LEU A 248 1.42 15.82 -12.20
C LEU A 248 1.92 14.69 -13.10
N ILE A 249 1.02 13.96 -13.74
CA ILE A 249 1.37 13.01 -14.81
C ILE A 249 0.84 13.51 -16.15
N VAL A 250 1.72 13.54 -17.16
CA VAL A 250 1.37 13.94 -18.53
C VAL A 250 1.57 12.76 -19.48
N SER A 251 0.48 12.14 -19.93
CA SER A 251 0.52 11.00 -20.86
C SER A 251 -0.29 11.32 -22.13
N GLY A 252 0.41 11.77 -23.18
CA GLY A 252 -0.24 12.24 -24.40
C GLY A 252 -1.13 13.46 -24.13
N ASN A 253 -2.41 13.37 -24.47
CA ASN A 253 -3.40 14.42 -24.19
C ASN A 253 -4.10 14.24 -22.82
N GLN A 254 -3.53 13.45 -21.91
CA GLN A 254 -4.16 13.10 -20.64
C GLN A 254 -3.32 13.58 -19.46
N PHE A 255 -3.96 14.28 -18.54
CA PHE A 255 -3.36 14.78 -17.32
C PHE A 255 -3.96 14.02 -16.13
N LEU A 256 -3.09 13.47 -15.28
CA LEU A 256 -3.48 12.99 -13.95
C LEU A 256 -2.94 13.96 -12.91
N LEU A 257 -3.85 14.66 -12.24
CA LEU A 257 -3.56 15.61 -11.18
C LEU A 257 -3.61 14.85 -9.85
N VAL A 258 -2.48 14.70 -9.18
CA VAL A 258 -2.38 13.94 -7.93
C VAL A 258 -2.27 14.87 -6.74
N GLN A 259 -3.12 14.65 -5.74
CA GLN A 259 -3.07 15.34 -4.45
C GLN A 259 -2.79 14.32 -3.35
N ALA A 260 -1.67 14.44 -2.65
CA ALA A 260 -1.27 13.62 -1.53
C ALA A 260 -1.72 14.25 -0.20
N LYS A 261 -2.17 13.42 0.73
CA LYS A 261 -2.48 13.82 2.10
C LYS A 261 -1.93 12.80 3.07
N ASP A 262 -0.85 13.22 3.72
CA ASP A 262 -0.17 12.43 4.72
C ASP A 262 -0.61 12.79 6.16
N SER A 263 -0.23 11.95 7.11
CA SER A 263 -0.22 12.28 8.53
C SER A 263 0.98 11.65 9.23
N PRO A 264 1.45 12.23 10.36
CA PRO A 264 2.66 11.74 11.02
C PRO A 264 2.57 10.25 11.36
N ASN A 265 3.67 9.51 11.19
CA ASN A 265 3.75 8.12 11.64
C ASN A 265 4.46 8.06 13.00
N THR A 266 3.68 8.23 14.06
CA THR A 266 4.19 8.25 15.44
C THR A 266 3.30 7.40 16.33
N LYS A 267 3.86 6.93 17.45
CA LYS A 267 3.10 6.23 18.50
C LYS A 267 1.80 6.95 18.87
N LYS A 268 1.86 8.27 19.06
CA LYS A 268 0.70 9.10 19.44
C LYS A 268 -0.40 9.10 18.38
N ILE A 269 -0.05 9.03 17.10
CA ILE A 269 -1.04 8.97 16.01
C ILE A 269 -1.67 7.57 15.93
N LEU A 270 -0.85 6.51 16.05
CA LEU A 270 -1.31 5.13 16.02
C LEU A 270 -2.28 4.81 17.16
N GLU A 271 -2.01 5.32 18.37
CA GLU A 271 -2.84 5.12 19.57
C GLU A 271 -4.11 6.01 19.60
N ARG A 272 -4.37 6.81 18.56
CA ARG A 272 -5.65 7.55 18.48
C ARG A 272 -6.80 6.56 18.31
N ASN A 273 -7.90 6.84 18.98
CA ASN A 273 -9.13 6.09 18.76
C ASN A 273 -9.60 6.22 17.30
N PHE A 274 -10.34 5.20 16.87
CA PHE A 274 -10.80 5.03 15.50
C PHE A 274 -11.59 6.25 14.98
N ASP A 275 -12.53 6.78 15.75
CA ASP A 275 -13.33 7.96 15.37
C ASP A 275 -12.49 9.19 15.03
N ARG A 276 -11.39 9.42 15.77
CA ARG A 276 -10.48 10.54 15.49
C ARG A 276 -9.64 10.30 14.25
N LYS A 277 -9.30 9.04 13.94
CA LYS A 277 -8.62 8.67 12.68
C LYS A 277 -9.55 8.99 11.50
N ILE A 278 -10.80 8.52 11.56
CA ILE A 278 -11.83 8.81 10.55
C ILE A 278 -12.02 10.32 10.34
N SER A 279 -12.24 11.08 11.41
CA SER A 279 -12.44 12.53 11.31
C SER A 279 -11.25 13.27 10.68
N SER A 280 -10.03 12.79 10.95
CA SER A 280 -8.81 13.36 10.35
C SER A 280 -8.75 13.08 8.85
N ILE A 281 -9.13 11.88 8.43
CA ILE A 281 -9.20 11.48 7.01
C ILE A 281 -10.24 12.32 6.27
N TYR A 282 -11.44 12.51 6.82
CA TYR A 282 -12.46 13.35 6.16
C TYR A 282 -11.96 14.77 5.92
N LYS A 283 -11.35 15.40 6.92
CA LYS A 283 -10.77 16.75 6.76
C LYS A 283 -9.66 16.79 5.71
N ALA A 284 -8.82 15.76 5.67
CA ALA A 284 -7.75 15.66 4.69
C ALA A 284 -8.31 15.48 3.26
N LEU A 285 -9.30 14.61 3.11
CA LEU A 285 -10.00 14.35 1.86
C LEU A 285 -10.70 15.61 1.33
N ASP A 286 -11.47 16.30 2.18
CA ASP A 286 -12.16 17.54 1.80
C ASP A 286 -11.15 18.61 1.33
N LYS A 287 -10.03 18.75 2.03
CA LYS A 287 -8.96 19.67 1.62
C LYS A 287 -8.35 19.28 0.26
N ALA A 288 -8.09 17.99 0.03
CA ALA A 288 -7.54 17.50 -1.23
C ALA A 288 -8.54 17.69 -2.39
N ILE A 289 -9.83 17.48 -2.14
CA ILE A 289 -10.90 17.76 -3.11
C ILE A 289 -10.85 19.23 -3.53
N GLU A 290 -10.81 20.16 -2.58
CA GLU A 290 -10.74 21.60 -2.90
C GLU A 290 -9.48 21.98 -3.69
N GLN A 291 -8.34 21.36 -3.38
CA GLN A 291 -7.11 21.54 -4.17
C GLN A 291 -7.26 20.99 -5.60
N ALA A 292 -7.88 19.81 -5.76
CA ALA A 292 -8.12 19.18 -7.06
C ALA A 292 -9.07 20.04 -7.93
N LYS A 293 -10.12 20.60 -7.33
CA LYS A 293 -11.02 21.56 -7.99
C LYS A 293 -10.26 22.81 -8.43
N GLY A 294 -9.45 23.38 -7.54
CA GLY A 294 -8.63 24.56 -7.84
C GLY A 294 -7.67 24.33 -9.01
N ALA A 295 -6.98 23.19 -9.03
CA ALA A 295 -6.06 22.83 -10.11
C ALA A 295 -6.80 22.62 -11.44
N THR A 296 -7.94 21.93 -11.43
CA THR A 296 -8.79 21.70 -12.61
C THR A 296 -9.30 23.02 -13.20
N ASN A 297 -9.85 23.90 -12.37
CA ASN A 297 -10.36 25.20 -12.79
C ASN A 297 -9.25 26.09 -13.35
N TYR A 298 -8.05 26.04 -12.76
CA TYR A 298 -6.90 26.76 -13.27
C TYR A 298 -6.52 26.32 -14.69
N ILE A 299 -6.41 25.00 -14.94
CA ILE A 299 -6.13 24.48 -16.28
C ILE A 299 -7.18 24.95 -17.29
N ARG A 300 -8.47 24.87 -16.95
CA ARG A 300 -9.57 25.25 -17.84
C ARG A 300 -9.58 26.73 -18.21
N SER A 301 -8.94 27.58 -17.42
CA SER A 301 -8.84 29.01 -17.67
C SER A 301 -7.71 29.39 -18.64
N LEU A 302 -6.92 28.42 -19.08
CA LEU A 302 -5.70 28.62 -19.87
C LEU A 302 -5.75 27.87 -21.19
N ASP A 303 -5.04 28.39 -22.19
CA ASP A 303 -4.67 27.64 -23.40
C ASP A 303 -3.30 26.96 -23.24
N LEU A 304 -2.41 27.57 -22.45
CA LEU A 304 -1.05 27.10 -22.20
C LEU A 304 -0.77 27.08 -20.70
N LEU A 305 -0.41 25.92 -20.17
CA LEU A 305 0.02 25.76 -18.79
C LEU A 305 1.55 25.81 -18.71
N GLN A 306 2.08 26.76 -17.94
CA GLN A 306 3.52 26.91 -17.74
C GLN A 306 3.89 26.54 -16.30
N LEU A 307 4.74 25.54 -16.14
CA LEU A 307 5.16 25.01 -14.84
C LEU A 307 6.68 24.95 -14.76
N ARG A 308 7.21 25.21 -13.56
CA ARG A 308 8.61 25.03 -13.23
C ARG A 308 8.78 23.79 -12.36
N VAL A 309 9.72 22.93 -12.75
CA VAL A 309 10.10 21.75 -11.95
C VAL A 309 11.62 21.76 -11.81
N GLY A 310 12.09 21.95 -10.57
CA GLY A 310 13.48 22.29 -10.31
C GLY A 310 13.88 23.60 -10.99
N GLU A 311 14.83 23.52 -11.93
CA GLU A 311 15.34 24.66 -12.70
C GLU A 311 14.75 24.72 -14.13
N ASP A 312 13.98 23.69 -14.53
CA ASP A 312 13.43 23.59 -15.88
C ASP A 312 12.00 24.12 -15.94
N VAL A 313 11.66 24.74 -17.07
CA VAL A 313 10.32 25.25 -17.37
C VAL A 313 9.69 24.39 -18.45
N TYR A 314 8.47 23.92 -18.17
CA TYR A 314 7.64 23.13 -19.04
C TYR A 314 6.44 23.94 -19.50
N ASN A 315 6.15 23.84 -20.79
CA ASN A 315 4.98 24.46 -21.41
C ASN A 315 4.11 23.34 -21.95
N PHE A 316 2.87 23.27 -21.49
CA PHE A 316 1.91 22.28 -21.93
C PHE A 316 0.75 22.96 -22.63
N ASP A 317 0.47 22.56 -23.86
CA ASP A 317 -0.80 22.89 -24.51
C ASP A 317 -1.90 22.13 -23.76
N VAL A 318 -2.81 22.89 -23.15
CA VAL A 318 -3.92 22.34 -22.36
C VAL A 318 -5.25 22.41 -23.12
N LYS A 319 -5.21 22.77 -24.40
CA LYS A 319 -6.39 22.74 -25.25
C LYS A 319 -6.80 21.29 -25.51
N ASN A 320 -8.04 20.94 -25.17
CA ASN A 320 -8.62 19.60 -25.35
C ASN A 320 -7.91 18.48 -24.56
N ILE A 321 -7.26 18.80 -23.44
CA ILE A 321 -6.71 17.75 -22.57
C ILE A 321 -7.79 17.06 -21.76
N ILE A 322 -7.59 15.78 -21.50
CA ILE A 322 -8.44 14.99 -20.61
C ILE A 322 -7.83 15.05 -19.21
N ILE A 323 -8.48 15.78 -18.31
CA ILE A 323 -8.06 15.91 -16.92
C ILE A 323 -8.66 14.75 -16.11
N ARG A 324 -7.90 14.23 -15.15
CA ARG A 324 -8.34 13.31 -14.09
C ARG A 324 -7.73 13.73 -12.77
N ASN A 325 -8.48 13.63 -11.69
CA ASN A 325 -7.99 13.89 -10.34
C ASN A 325 -7.81 12.57 -9.57
N LEU A 326 -6.68 12.43 -8.89
CA LEU A 326 -6.38 11.30 -8.02
C LEU A 326 -5.91 11.82 -6.66
N ILE A 327 -6.65 11.50 -5.62
CA ILE A 327 -6.29 11.85 -4.25
C ILE A 327 -5.65 10.63 -3.61
N ILE A 328 -4.47 10.79 -3.03
CA ILE A 328 -3.80 9.74 -2.26
C ILE A 328 -3.87 10.12 -0.80
N THR A 329 -4.53 9.32 0.02
CA THR A 329 -4.50 9.48 1.46
C THR A 329 -3.62 8.39 2.07
N LYS A 330 -3.08 8.66 3.26
CA LYS A 330 -2.34 7.66 4.03
C LYS A 330 -3.09 6.34 4.17
N GLU A 331 -4.35 6.41 4.58
CA GLU A 331 -5.25 5.26 4.75
C GLU A 331 -6.68 5.64 4.37
N LEU A 332 -7.48 4.64 3.96
CA LEU A 332 -8.92 4.74 3.78
C LEU A 332 -9.56 3.53 4.46
N PHE A 333 -10.51 3.77 5.36
CA PHE A 333 -11.20 2.68 6.05
C PHE A 333 -12.36 2.13 5.23
N GLU A 334 -12.45 0.82 5.12
CA GLU A 334 -13.54 0.14 4.39
C GLU A 334 -14.92 0.50 4.94
N SER A 335 -15.05 0.69 6.26
CA SER A 335 -16.34 1.05 6.90
C SER A 335 -16.90 2.39 6.41
N GLU A 336 -16.02 3.29 5.98
CA GLU A 336 -16.36 4.67 5.57
C GLU A 336 -16.40 4.82 4.03
N HIS A 337 -16.24 3.73 3.29
CA HIS A 337 -16.03 3.76 1.85
C HIS A 337 -17.18 4.40 1.05
N SER A 338 -18.43 4.19 1.46
CA SER A 338 -19.59 4.86 0.84
C SER A 338 -19.55 6.37 1.02
N GLU A 339 -19.10 6.83 2.19
CA GLU A 339 -19.05 8.22 2.60
C GLU A 339 -17.92 8.96 1.84
N TYR A 340 -16.76 8.31 1.66
CA TYR A 340 -15.70 8.82 0.78
C TYR A 340 -16.17 8.92 -0.68
N THR A 341 -16.85 7.88 -1.18
CA THR A 341 -17.34 7.87 -2.56
C THR A 341 -18.31 9.02 -2.82
N ALA A 342 -19.28 9.23 -1.92
CA ALA A 342 -20.29 10.28 -2.09
C ALA A 342 -19.66 11.67 -2.27
N ARG A 343 -18.63 11.99 -1.47
CA ARG A 343 -17.87 13.26 -1.59
C ARG A 343 -17.18 13.39 -2.93
N LEU A 344 -16.48 12.35 -3.36
CA LEU A 344 -15.72 12.34 -4.62
C LEU A 344 -16.62 12.43 -5.84
N LEU A 345 -17.77 11.75 -5.84
CA LEU A 345 -18.78 11.86 -6.89
C LEU A 345 -19.39 13.27 -6.92
N SER A 346 -19.73 13.84 -5.76
CA SER A 346 -20.20 15.22 -5.67
C SER A 346 -19.19 16.20 -6.25
N ALA A 347 -17.91 16.07 -5.87
CA ALA A 347 -16.84 16.89 -6.41
C ALA A 347 -16.71 16.70 -7.92
N SER A 348 -16.71 15.46 -8.41
CA SER A 348 -16.60 15.14 -9.84
C SER A 348 -17.73 15.74 -10.66
N ASN A 349 -18.97 15.76 -10.12
CA ASN A 349 -20.12 16.40 -10.74
C ASN A 349 -19.96 17.92 -10.80
N GLU A 350 -19.46 18.53 -9.72
CA GLU A 350 -19.27 19.99 -9.64
C GLU A 350 -18.23 20.51 -10.62
N ILE A 351 -17.12 19.78 -10.81
CA ILE A 351 -16.07 20.17 -11.75
C ILE A 351 -16.15 19.44 -13.09
N GLU A 352 -17.14 18.58 -13.33
CA GLU A 352 -17.25 17.78 -14.56
C GLU A 352 -15.94 17.07 -14.96
N VAL A 353 -15.20 16.55 -13.98
CA VAL A 353 -13.93 15.84 -14.16
C VAL A 353 -13.89 14.67 -13.19
N PRO A 354 -13.47 13.46 -13.63
CA PRO A 354 -13.30 12.33 -12.74
C PRO A 354 -12.38 12.64 -11.55
N CYS A 355 -12.81 12.26 -10.35
CA CYS A 355 -12.03 12.35 -9.12
C CYS A 355 -12.15 11.04 -8.34
N LEU A 356 -11.02 10.38 -8.09
CA LEU A 356 -10.92 9.18 -7.27
C LEU A 356 -10.00 9.44 -6.08
N ALA A 357 -10.19 8.66 -5.01
CA ALA A 357 -9.22 8.57 -3.92
C ALA A 357 -8.72 7.13 -3.76
N LEU A 358 -7.46 6.98 -3.39
CA LEU A 358 -6.82 5.72 -3.03
C LEU A 358 -6.10 5.88 -1.70
N GLY A 359 -6.08 4.83 -0.88
CA GLY A 359 -5.08 4.74 0.19
C GLY A 359 -3.68 4.55 -0.40
N TYR A 360 -2.65 4.90 0.35
CA TYR A 360 -1.26 4.74 -0.11
C TYR A 360 -0.92 3.28 -0.44
N THR A 361 -1.42 2.34 0.37
CA THR A 361 -1.33 0.90 0.08
C THR A 361 -2.08 0.50 -1.19
N ASP A 362 -3.24 1.09 -1.47
CA ASP A 362 -3.97 0.84 -2.72
C ASP A 362 -3.16 1.31 -3.93
N LEU A 363 -2.54 2.48 -3.85
CA LEU A 363 -1.65 2.98 -4.92
C LEU A 363 -0.48 2.00 -5.18
N HIS A 364 0.13 1.46 -4.12
CA HIS A 364 1.16 0.42 -4.28
C HIS A 364 0.60 -0.80 -5.02
N MET A 365 -0.59 -1.26 -4.64
CA MET A 365 -1.23 -2.40 -5.30
C MET A 365 -1.57 -2.10 -6.77
N TRP A 366 -2.06 -0.90 -7.09
CA TRP A 366 -2.33 -0.48 -8.46
C TRP A 366 -1.06 -0.47 -9.31
N THR A 367 -0.03 0.19 -8.83
CA THR A 367 1.23 0.37 -9.59
C THR A 367 2.01 -0.94 -9.77
N MET A 368 1.88 -1.89 -8.85
CA MET A 368 2.46 -3.23 -8.98
C MET A 368 1.73 -4.15 -9.99
N ASN A 369 0.46 -3.86 -10.29
CA ASN A 369 -0.37 -4.74 -11.13
C ASN A 369 -0.77 -4.12 -12.47
N LEU A 370 -0.59 -2.81 -12.62
CA LEU A 370 -0.91 -2.03 -13.80
C LEU A 370 0.37 -1.33 -14.28
N PRO A 371 1.35 -2.08 -14.82
CA PRO A 371 2.69 -1.58 -15.10
C PRO A 371 2.79 -0.60 -16.29
N THR A 372 1.68 -0.31 -16.98
CA THR A 372 1.66 0.65 -18.09
C THR A 372 0.67 1.80 -17.86
N PRO A 373 0.89 2.97 -18.53
CA PRO A 373 -0.03 4.11 -18.40
C PRO A 373 -1.45 3.74 -18.83
N ALA A 374 -1.57 2.93 -19.89
CA ALA A 374 -2.86 2.49 -20.41
C ALA A 374 -3.60 1.61 -19.42
N GLU A 375 -2.95 0.62 -18.81
CA GLU A 375 -3.56 -0.24 -17.80
C GLU A 375 -4.01 0.55 -16.57
N PHE A 376 -3.16 1.45 -16.07
CA PHE A 376 -3.49 2.30 -14.92
C PHE A 376 -4.70 3.20 -15.21
N LEU A 377 -4.69 3.91 -16.34
CA LEU A 377 -5.76 4.84 -16.70
C LEU A 377 -7.05 4.12 -17.08
N ASN A 378 -6.98 2.92 -17.68
CA ASN A 378 -8.16 2.10 -17.93
C ASN A 378 -8.80 1.60 -16.64
N ALA A 379 -7.99 1.15 -15.66
CA ALA A 379 -8.50 0.77 -14.34
C ALA A 379 -9.13 1.96 -13.63
N TYR A 380 -8.48 3.13 -13.66
CA TYR A 380 -9.04 4.38 -13.16
C TYR A 380 -10.42 4.66 -13.77
N ASN A 381 -10.52 4.63 -15.10
CA ASN A 381 -11.79 4.92 -15.80
C ASN A 381 -12.86 3.87 -15.49
N GLY A 382 -12.48 2.60 -15.36
CA GLY A 382 -13.41 1.51 -15.00
C GLY A 382 -13.97 1.67 -13.59
N VAL A 383 -13.11 1.99 -12.61
CA VAL A 383 -13.53 2.29 -11.23
C VAL A 383 -14.46 3.49 -11.20
N PHE A 384 -14.05 4.59 -11.84
CA PHE A 384 -14.86 5.80 -11.87
C PHE A 384 -16.20 5.58 -12.57
N GLY A 385 -16.20 5.00 -13.77
CA GLY A 385 -17.40 4.74 -14.56
C GLY A 385 -18.40 3.87 -13.81
N HIS A 386 -17.93 2.77 -13.21
CA HIS A 386 -18.81 1.90 -12.41
C HIS A 386 -19.40 2.64 -11.21
N GLY A 387 -18.60 3.41 -10.46
CA GLY A 387 -19.12 4.12 -9.30
C GLY A 387 -20.00 5.32 -9.64
N PHE A 388 -19.80 5.93 -10.80
CA PHE A 388 -20.70 6.95 -11.32
C PHE A 388 -22.09 6.37 -11.62
N GLU A 389 -22.15 5.15 -12.17
CA GLU A 389 -23.40 4.45 -12.46
C GLU A 389 -24.07 3.87 -11.21
N SER A 390 -23.30 3.27 -10.30
CA SER A 390 -23.80 2.55 -9.14
C SER A 390 -23.96 3.42 -7.87
N GLY A 391 -23.36 4.60 -7.85
CA GLY A 391 -23.24 5.47 -6.68
C GLY A 391 -22.14 5.05 -5.69
N ILE A 392 -21.38 3.98 -5.96
CA ILE A 392 -20.29 3.51 -5.11
C ILE A 392 -19.09 3.04 -5.94
N PHE A 393 -17.88 3.56 -5.67
CA PHE A 393 -16.69 3.13 -6.40
C PHE A 393 -16.38 1.68 -6.04
N PRO A 394 -16.01 0.82 -6.99
CA PRO A 394 -15.58 -0.52 -6.66
C PRO A 394 -14.16 -0.50 -6.10
N LEU A 395 -13.90 -1.27 -5.04
CA LEU A 395 -12.54 -1.55 -4.60
C LEU A 395 -11.88 -2.48 -5.62
N LEU A 396 -10.85 -1.98 -6.30
CA LEU A 396 -10.17 -2.78 -7.31
C LEU A 396 -9.31 -3.86 -6.65
N ARG A 397 -9.48 -5.10 -7.13
CA ARG A 397 -8.82 -6.27 -6.56
C ARG A 397 -7.78 -6.80 -7.51
N PHE A 398 -6.60 -7.03 -6.95
CA PHE A 398 -5.51 -7.64 -7.67
C PHE A 398 -5.19 -9.02 -7.08
N GLY A 399 -5.03 -10.00 -7.95
CA GLY A 399 -4.80 -11.38 -7.59
C GLY A 399 -4.52 -12.20 -8.84
N TYR A 400 -3.85 -13.33 -8.65
CA TYR A 400 -3.38 -14.30 -9.64
C TYR A 400 -3.74 -13.99 -11.11
N ALA A 401 -2.74 -13.52 -11.87
CA ALA A 401 -2.81 -13.56 -13.33
C ALA A 401 -2.59 -15.01 -13.76
N GLU A 402 -3.58 -15.62 -14.40
CA GLU A 402 -3.36 -16.91 -15.04
C GLU A 402 -2.19 -16.75 -16.01
N LYS A 403 -1.12 -17.54 -15.81
CA LYS A 403 -0.12 -17.68 -16.86
C LYS A 403 -0.85 -18.28 -18.06
N ASN A 404 -1.13 -17.46 -19.06
CA ASN A 404 -1.54 -17.95 -20.38
C ASN A 404 -0.48 -18.98 -20.80
N LYS A 405 -0.90 -20.23 -20.94
CA LYS A 405 -0.06 -21.32 -21.42
C LYS A 405 0.32 -21.12 -22.88
#